data_AF-A0A1Q9DE07-F1
#
_entry.id   AF-A0A1Q9DE07-F1
#
_cell.length_a   1.000
_cell.length_b   1.000
_cell.length_c   1.000
_cell.angle_alpha   90.00
_cell.angle_beta   90.00
_cell.angle_gamma   90.00
#
_symmetry.space_group_name_H-M   'P 1'
#
loop_
_entity.id
_entity.type
_entity.pdbx_description
1 polymer ?
#
loop_
_entity_poly.entity_id
_entity_poly.type
_entity_poly.pdbx_seq_one_letter_code
_entity_poly.pdbx_strand_id
1 'polypeptide(L)'
;MMPEDDVEPRGQGSNRCIYWVKSGQFDPWVRLPHARASQIKAARHMKRMMTGDLAASVVSTPWFPGREEHLLRAQIARITSTCLLAPKNYFEVDEEAPVKNTLRVAEAAMDAFTEELATQAGWCHAAPFLLSTGKSSWPDTEALEGKLTEDQVTEIQGLAEAEPEKALLEGIEADLEERIVGKLRKDKRGSI
;
A
#
# COMPACT_ATOMS: atom_id res chain seq x y z
N MET A 1 -1.97 3.62 18.78
CA MET A 1 -2.79 2.71 17.95
C MET A 1 -2.88 1.36 18.65
N MET A 2 -4.09 0.83 18.86
CA MET A 2 -4.27 -0.48 19.47
C MET A 2 -3.69 -1.59 18.55
N PRO A 3 -3.13 -2.69 19.09
CA PRO A 3 -2.57 -3.78 18.27
C PRO A 3 -3.60 -4.44 17.34
N GLU A 4 -4.88 -4.37 17.68
CA GLU A 4 -5.99 -4.95 16.91
C GLU A 4 -6.27 -4.17 15.62
N ASP A 5 -6.04 -2.86 15.62
CA ASP A 5 -6.21 -2.02 14.44
C ASP A 5 -5.01 -2.12 13.49
N ASP A 6 -3.98 -2.89 13.81
CA ASP A 6 -2.76 -2.96 13.01
C ASP A 6 -2.96 -3.74 11.70
N VAL A 7 -4.07 -4.48 11.55
CA VAL A 7 -4.33 -5.37 10.41
C VAL A 7 -5.62 -4.98 9.72
N GLU A 8 -5.55 -4.68 8.42
CA GLU A 8 -6.76 -4.48 7.61
C GLU A 8 -7.51 -5.81 7.40
N PRO A 9 -8.85 -5.81 7.40
CA PRO A 9 -9.65 -7.01 7.26
C PRO A 9 -9.39 -7.72 5.93
N ARG A 10 -9.60 -9.03 5.91
CA ARG A 10 -9.37 -9.86 4.72
C ARG A 10 -10.29 -9.40 3.59
N GLY A 11 -9.71 -9.20 2.40
CA GLY A 11 -10.43 -8.72 1.22
C GLY A 11 -10.41 -7.20 1.05
N GLN A 12 -9.87 -6.44 2.00
CA GLN A 12 -9.80 -4.98 1.93
C GLN A 12 -8.36 -4.48 1.95
N GLY A 13 -8.12 -3.34 1.30
CA GLY A 13 -6.85 -2.62 1.32
C GLY A 13 -5.65 -3.46 0.90
N SER A 14 -4.61 -3.42 1.73
CA SER A 14 -3.38 -4.20 1.58
C SER A 14 -3.61 -5.71 1.66
N ASN A 15 -4.69 -6.18 2.28
CA ASN A 15 -5.05 -7.59 2.48
C ASN A 15 -6.16 -8.08 1.53
N ARG A 16 -6.34 -7.41 0.38
CA ARG A 16 -7.24 -7.86 -0.70
C ARG A 16 -6.90 -9.26 -1.24
N CYS A 17 -5.62 -9.54 -1.45
CA CYS A 17 -5.15 -10.81 -2.00
C CYS A 17 -4.42 -11.67 -0.95
N ILE A 18 -4.53 -13.00 -1.09
CA ILE A 18 -3.74 -13.96 -0.32
C ILE A 18 -2.54 -14.36 -1.18
N TYR A 19 -1.35 -14.19 -0.63
CA TYR A 19 -0.10 -14.51 -1.32
C TYR A 19 0.44 -15.87 -0.87
N TRP A 20 0.86 -16.66 -1.85
CA TRP A 20 1.52 -17.94 -1.66
C TRP A 20 2.91 -17.87 -2.28
N VAL A 21 3.89 -18.46 -1.60
CA VAL A 21 5.29 -18.45 -2.04
C VAL A 21 5.85 -19.88 -1.98
N LYS A 22 6.78 -20.19 -2.88
CA LYS A 22 7.61 -21.39 -2.84
C LYS A 22 9.02 -21.01 -3.32
N SER A 23 10.05 -21.69 -2.84
CA SER A 23 11.44 -21.40 -3.19
C SER A 23 11.87 -22.14 -4.46
N GLY A 24 11.64 -23.45 -4.50
CA GLY A 24 11.91 -24.31 -5.64
C GLY A 24 10.67 -24.67 -6.47
N GLN A 25 10.90 -25.24 -7.65
CA GLN A 25 9.83 -25.69 -8.54
C GLN A 25 8.96 -26.80 -7.92
N PHE A 26 9.56 -27.67 -7.10
CA PHE A 26 8.93 -28.83 -6.49
C PHE A 26 8.59 -28.64 -5.00
N ASP A 27 8.89 -27.47 -4.43
CA ASP A 27 8.61 -27.21 -3.02
C ASP A 27 7.11 -26.97 -2.77
N PRO A 28 6.61 -27.27 -1.57
CA PRO A 28 5.24 -26.97 -1.20
C PRO A 28 5.01 -25.45 -1.16
N TRP A 29 3.79 -25.05 -1.53
CA TRP A 29 3.36 -23.66 -1.39
C TRP A 29 3.14 -23.30 0.07
N VAL A 30 3.77 -22.23 0.52
CA VAL A 30 3.60 -21.66 1.85
C VAL A 30 2.76 -20.39 1.74
N ARG A 31 1.68 -20.32 2.53
CA ARG A 31 0.84 -19.12 2.60
C ARG A 31 1.54 -18.06 3.45
N LEU A 32 1.66 -16.84 2.92
CA LEU A 32 2.17 -15.71 3.68
C LEU A 32 1.12 -15.18 4.69
N PRO A 33 1.57 -14.62 5.82
CA PRO A 33 0.68 -13.99 6.79
C PRO A 33 0.01 -12.73 6.21
N HIS A 34 -1.01 -12.23 6.92
CA HIS A 34 -1.61 -10.93 6.60
C HIS A 34 -0.60 -9.80 6.83
N ALA A 35 -0.67 -8.76 5.98
CA ALA A 35 0.14 -7.57 6.16
C ALA A 35 -0.36 -6.77 7.35
N ARG A 36 0.60 -6.30 8.16
CA ARG A 36 0.34 -5.39 9.28
C ARG A 36 0.89 -4.00 8.95
N ALA A 37 0.17 -2.97 9.37
CA ALA A 37 0.53 -1.57 9.16
C ALA A 37 1.88 -1.23 9.82
N SER A 38 2.11 -1.72 11.04
CA SER A 38 3.39 -1.59 11.76
C SER A 38 4.58 -2.18 10.99
N GLN A 39 4.40 -3.34 10.37
CA GLN A 39 5.42 -4.00 9.55
C GLN A 39 5.68 -3.22 8.26
N ILE A 40 4.63 -2.71 7.61
CA ILE A 40 4.76 -1.86 6.42
C ILE A 40 5.52 -0.57 6.75
N LYS A 41 5.18 0.10 7.87
CA LYS A 41 5.90 1.28 8.36
C LYS A 41 7.38 0.98 8.59
N ALA A 42 7.69 -0.06 9.36
CA ALA A 42 9.07 -0.44 9.64
C ALA A 42 9.85 -0.77 8.35
N ALA A 43 9.22 -1.47 7.40
CA ALA A 43 9.82 -1.82 6.11
C ALA A 43 10.18 -0.60 5.24
N ARG A 44 9.52 0.56 5.42
CA ARG A 44 9.86 1.81 4.69
C ARG A 44 11.22 2.38 5.10
N HIS A 45 11.63 2.14 6.35
CA HIS A 45 12.88 2.66 6.91
C HIS A 45 14.04 1.67 6.83
N MET A 46 13.83 0.52 6.20
CA MET A 46 14.82 -0.54 6.11
C MET A 46 15.22 -0.83 4.65
N LYS A 47 16.50 -1.10 4.45
CA LYS A 47 17.05 -1.67 3.22
C LYS A 47 17.82 -2.93 3.57
N ARG A 48 17.29 -4.09 3.17
CA ARG A 48 17.89 -5.39 3.47
C ARG A 48 17.71 -6.36 2.32
N MET A 49 18.74 -7.17 2.07
CA MET A 49 18.65 -8.31 1.16
C MET A 49 17.94 -9.46 1.88
N MET A 50 17.04 -10.13 1.17
CA MET A 50 16.35 -11.33 1.66
C MET A 50 17.31 -12.52 1.63
N THR A 51 17.20 -13.42 2.60
CA THR A 51 18.02 -14.63 2.74
C THR A 51 17.42 -15.81 1.98
N GLY A 52 16.11 -15.78 1.71
CA GLY A 52 15.37 -16.88 1.11
C GLY A 52 14.82 -17.89 2.12
N ASP A 53 15.10 -17.70 3.41
CA ASP A 53 14.49 -18.46 4.51
C ASP A 53 13.38 -17.62 5.17
N LEU A 54 12.14 -18.08 5.05
CA LEU A 54 10.96 -17.41 5.62
C LEU A 54 11.00 -17.33 7.15
N ALA A 55 11.67 -18.28 7.82
CA ALA A 55 11.78 -18.33 9.27
C ALA A 55 12.92 -17.46 9.83
N ALA A 56 13.77 -16.89 8.96
CA ALA A 56 14.91 -16.09 9.37
C ALA A 56 14.49 -14.83 10.14
N SER A 57 15.27 -14.46 11.15
CA SER A 57 15.05 -13.26 11.95
C SER A 57 15.54 -12.01 11.21
N VAL A 58 14.70 -10.96 11.18
CA VAL A 58 15.05 -9.68 10.59
C VAL A 58 15.70 -8.78 11.65
N VAL A 59 17.00 -8.96 11.87
CA VAL A 59 17.82 -8.06 12.71
C VAL A 59 18.11 -6.73 11.99
N SER A 60 17.37 -5.67 12.29
CA SER A 60 17.56 -4.34 11.68
C SER A 60 17.50 -3.21 12.70
N THR A 61 18.08 -2.06 12.33
CA THR A 61 17.94 -0.80 13.07
C THR A 61 17.35 0.23 12.11
N PRO A 62 16.07 0.65 12.24
CA PRO A 62 15.12 0.37 13.31
C PRO A 62 14.64 -1.10 13.38
N TRP A 63 14.16 -1.50 14.56
CA TRP A 63 13.67 -2.86 14.83
C TRP A 63 12.47 -3.20 13.94
N PHE A 64 12.49 -4.39 13.34
CA PHE A 64 11.38 -4.90 12.54
C PHE A 64 10.51 -5.88 13.36
N PRO A 65 9.19 -5.65 13.50
CA PRO A 65 8.30 -6.51 14.27
C PRO A 65 7.90 -7.76 13.46
N GLY A 66 8.82 -8.71 13.28
CA GLY A 66 8.55 -9.99 12.63
C GLY A 66 9.77 -10.73 12.08
N ARG A 67 9.49 -11.83 11.39
CA ARG A 67 10.45 -12.64 10.62
C ARG A 67 10.49 -12.25 9.14
N GLU A 68 11.32 -12.91 8.35
CA GLU A 68 11.47 -12.63 6.94
C GLU A 68 10.17 -12.82 6.14
N GLU A 69 9.31 -13.77 6.50
CA GLU A 69 7.97 -13.92 5.90
C GLU A 69 7.11 -12.64 5.98
N HIS A 70 7.20 -11.92 7.10
CA HIS A 70 6.48 -10.68 7.34
C HIS A 70 7.10 -9.53 6.57
N LEU A 71 8.43 -9.51 6.47
CA LEU A 71 9.15 -8.54 5.67
C LEU A 71 8.80 -8.71 4.19
N LEU A 72 8.84 -9.94 3.67
CA LEU A 72 8.43 -10.26 2.31
C LEU A 72 7.00 -9.81 2.04
N ARG A 73 6.07 -10.14 2.95
CA ARG A 73 4.67 -9.71 2.84
C ARG A 73 4.51 -8.19 2.79
N ALA A 74 5.26 -7.47 3.63
CA ALA A 74 5.26 -6.00 3.65
C ALA A 74 5.84 -5.40 2.36
N GLN A 75 6.90 -5.99 1.80
CA GLN A 75 7.44 -5.54 0.52
C GLN A 75 6.48 -5.79 -0.63
N ILE A 76 5.83 -6.96 -0.68
CA ILE A 76 4.79 -7.25 -1.67
C ILE A 76 3.68 -6.20 -1.58
N ALA A 77 3.17 -5.89 -0.38
CA ALA A 77 2.15 -4.86 -0.20
C ALA A 77 2.56 -3.51 -0.81
N ARG A 78 3.80 -3.07 -0.54
CA ARG A 78 4.35 -1.80 -1.05
C ARG A 78 4.54 -1.80 -2.56
N ILE A 79 5.04 -2.89 -3.12
CA ILE A 79 5.23 -2.99 -4.57
C ILE A 79 3.87 -3.04 -5.27
N THR A 80 2.93 -3.83 -4.76
CA THR A 80 1.58 -3.90 -5.32
C THR A 80 0.87 -2.55 -5.28
N SER A 81 0.97 -1.79 -4.18
CA SER A 81 0.33 -0.47 -4.09
C SER A 81 0.88 0.60 -5.03
N THR A 82 2.11 0.44 -5.53
CA THR A 82 2.81 1.47 -6.32
C THR A 82 3.08 1.05 -7.76
N CYS A 83 3.09 -0.25 -8.04
CA CYS A 83 3.47 -0.79 -9.36
C CYS A 83 2.36 -1.61 -10.02
N LEU A 84 1.19 -1.76 -9.39
CA LEU A 84 0.04 -2.37 -10.06
C LEU A 84 -0.66 -1.32 -10.92
N LEU A 85 -0.33 -1.33 -12.20
CA LEU A 85 -0.87 -0.39 -13.17
C LEU A 85 -1.87 -1.07 -14.10
N ALA A 86 -2.81 -0.28 -14.61
CA ALA A 86 -3.73 -0.66 -15.66
C ALA A 86 -3.79 0.42 -16.75
N PRO A 87 -4.18 0.04 -17.99
CA PRO A 87 -4.55 1.00 -19.02
C PRO A 87 -5.66 1.94 -18.52
N LYS A 88 -5.51 3.23 -18.80
CA LYS A 88 -6.52 4.24 -18.49
C LYS A 88 -7.85 3.88 -19.16
N ASN A 89 -8.96 4.02 -18.44
CA ASN A 89 -10.32 3.65 -18.88
C ASN A 89 -10.58 2.14 -19.08
N TYR A 90 -9.64 1.25 -18.75
CA TYR A 90 -9.91 -0.20 -18.80
C TYR A 90 -10.74 -0.68 -17.61
N PHE A 91 -10.46 -0.13 -16.43
CA PHE A 91 -11.23 -0.39 -15.22
C PHE A 91 -12.03 0.84 -14.83
N GLU A 92 -13.16 0.60 -14.19
CA GLU A 92 -13.95 1.59 -13.46
C GLU A 92 -14.16 1.11 -12.03
N VAL A 93 -14.36 2.05 -11.10
CA VAL A 93 -14.65 1.72 -9.70
C VAL A 93 -16.07 1.19 -9.63
N ASP A 94 -16.23 0.01 -9.06
CA ASP A 94 -17.54 -0.59 -8.82
C ASP A 94 -18.12 -0.02 -7.52
N GLU A 95 -18.98 1.00 -7.65
CA GLU A 95 -19.66 1.64 -6.51
C GLU A 95 -20.70 0.74 -5.84
N GLU A 96 -21.20 -0.28 -6.56
CA GLU A 96 -22.19 -1.23 -6.03
C GLU A 96 -21.54 -2.38 -5.23
N ALA A 97 -20.22 -2.53 -5.33
CA ALA A 97 -19.50 -3.58 -4.64
C ALA A 97 -19.52 -3.38 -3.11
N PRO A 98 -19.68 -4.47 -2.32
CA PRO A 98 -19.68 -4.40 -0.85
C PRO A 98 -18.33 -4.01 -0.24
N VAL A 99 -17.27 -4.01 -1.06
CA VAL A 99 -15.90 -3.69 -0.65
C VAL A 99 -15.43 -2.45 -1.42
N LYS A 100 -15.09 -1.39 -0.67
CA LYS A 100 -14.47 -0.18 -1.23
C LYS A 100 -13.25 -0.57 -2.07
N ASN A 101 -13.01 0.16 -3.15
CA ASN A 101 -11.87 -0.04 -4.04
C ASN A 101 -11.91 -1.34 -4.87
N THR A 102 -13.12 -1.85 -5.13
CA THR A 102 -13.34 -2.93 -6.12
C THR A 102 -13.37 -2.34 -7.52
N LEU A 103 -12.69 -3.00 -8.45
CA LEU A 103 -12.59 -2.57 -9.85
C LEU A 103 -13.39 -3.56 -10.71
N ARG A 104 -14.19 -3.03 -11.65
CA ARG A 104 -14.85 -3.79 -12.71
C ARG A 104 -14.30 -3.37 -14.08
N VAL A 105 -14.40 -4.26 -15.06
CA VAL A 105 -13.98 -3.94 -16.44
C VAL A 105 -15.01 -2.97 -17.02
N ALA A 106 -14.53 -1.84 -17.54
CA ALA A 106 -15.41 -0.86 -18.15
C ALA A 106 -16.09 -1.42 -19.41
N GLU A 107 -17.31 -0.98 -19.69
CA GLU A 107 -18.06 -1.43 -20.88
C GLU A 107 -17.31 -1.13 -22.19
N ALA A 108 -16.58 -0.01 -22.22
CA ALA A 108 -15.74 0.43 -23.32
C ALA A 108 -14.24 0.10 -23.12
N ALA A 109 -13.90 -0.95 -22.35
CA ALA A 109 -12.51 -1.27 -22.01
C ALA A 109 -11.59 -1.53 -23.22
N MET A 110 -12.15 -1.86 -24.39
CA MET A 110 -11.37 -2.01 -25.62
C MET A 110 -10.84 -0.67 -26.15
N ASP A 111 -11.53 0.43 -25.86
CA ASP A 111 -11.13 1.78 -26.26
C ASP A 111 -9.95 2.30 -25.40
N ALA A 112 -9.59 1.60 -24.32
CA ALA A 112 -8.42 1.88 -23.50
C ALA A 112 -7.08 1.56 -24.22
N PHE A 113 -7.11 0.76 -25.29
CA PHE A 113 -5.92 0.34 -26.01
C PHE A 113 -5.57 1.29 -27.16
N THR A 114 -5.11 2.49 -26.81
CA THR A 114 -4.69 3.52 -27.76
C THR A 114 -3.16 3.58 -27.90
N GLU A 115 -2.66 4.37 -28.85
CA GLU A 115 -1.21 4.63 -29.02
C GLU A 115 -0.59 5.31 -27.77
N GLU A 116 -1.42 5.92 -26.90
CA GLU A 116 -0.99 6.56 -25.66
C GLU A 116 -0.46 5.58 -24.61
N LEU A 117 -0.65 4.26 -24.79
CA LEU A 117 -0.03 3.24 -23.94
C LEU A 117 1.51 3.24 -24.01
N ALA A 118 2.08 3.82 -25.07
CA ALA A 118 3.51 4.05 -25.18
C ALA A 118 4.02 5.17 -24.25
N THR A 119 3.13 6.04 -23.75
CA THR A 119 3.45 7.14 -22.84
C THR A 119 2.91 6.87 -21.44
N GLN A 120 3.35 7.65 -20.46
CA GLN A 120 2.90 7.51 -19.07
C GLN A 120 1.42 7.92 -18.89
N ALA A 121 0.90 8.79 -19.76
CA ALA A 121 -0.49 9.26 -19.75
C ALA A 121 -1.51 8.13 -19.89
N GLY A 122 -1.15 7.05 -20.59
CA GLY A 122 -2.01 5.90 -20.83
C GLY A 122 -2.16 4.94 -19.63
N TRP A 123 -1.47 5.18 -18.52
CA TRP A 123 -1.45 4.27 -17.37
C TRP A 123 -1.99 4.91 -16.09
N CYS A 124 -2.76 4.14 -15.33
CA CYS A 124 -3.27 4.52 -14.02
C CYS A 124 -3.04 3.43 -12.97
N HIS A 125 -3.09 3.81 -11.69
CA HIS A 125 -2.94 2.88 -10.57
C HIS A 125 -4.20 2.04 -10.36
N ALA A 126 -4.05 0.70 -10.38
CA ALA A 126 -5.14 -0.25 -10.19
C ALA A 126 -5.18 -0.85 -8.77
N ALA A 127 -4.23 -0.50 -7.91
CA ALA A 127 -4.21 -0.87 -6.50
C ALA A 127 -4.49 0.36 -5.61
N PRO A 128 -5.08 0.17 -4.42
CA PRO A 128 -5.20 1.25 -3.45
C PRO A 128 -3.81 1.69 -2.97
N PHE A 129 -3.64 3.00 -2.82
CA PHE A 129 -2.41 3.59 -2.32
C PHE A 129 -2.18 3.25 -0.84
N LEU A 130 -0.92 3.12 -0.42
CA LEU A 130 -0.56 2.93 0.99
C LEU A 130 -0.10 4.24 1.62
N LEU A 131 -0.89 4.76 2.55
CA LEU A 131 -0.61 5.95 3.35
C LEU A 131 0.66 5.79 4.21
N SER A 132 1.21 6.89 4.75
CA SER A 132 2.28 6.86 5.76
C SER A 132 1.95 5.99 6.98
N THR A 133 0.67 5.80 7.25
CA THR A 133 0.16 4.89 8.29
C THR A 133 0.37 3.40 7.95
N GLY A 134 0.77 3.06 6.73
CA GLY A 134 0.90 1.67 6.27
C GLY A 134 -0.44 0.99 5.96
N LYS A 135 -1.54 1.74 5.97
CA LYS A 135 -2.89 1.31 5.57
C LYS A 135 -3.32 2.01 4.28
N SER A 136 -4.42 1.53 3.71
CA SER A 136 -5.05 2.09 2.52
C SER A 136 -6.14 3.12 2.80
N SER A 137 -6.63 3.19 4.04
CA SER A 137 -7.61 4.18 4.48
C SER A 137 -7.28 4.72 5.87
N TRP A 138 -7.77 5.91 6.15
CA TRP A 138 -7.74 6.48 7.50
C TRP A 138 -8.72 5.73 8.41
N PRO A 139 -8.41 5.61 9.71
CA PRO A 139 -9.36 5.09 10.68
C PRO A 139 -10.59 6.00 10.73
N ASP A 140 -11.77 5.40 10.71
CA ASP A 140 -13.01 6.14 10.96
C ASP A 140 -13.03 6.60 12.42
N THR A 141 -12.86 7.92 12.61
CA THR A 141 -12.78 8.54 13.93
C THR A 141 -14.13 8.52 14.66
N GLU A 142 -15.25 8.50 13.93
CA GLU A 142 -16.60 8.44 14.50
C GLU A 142 -16.90 7.00 14.96
N ALA A 143 -16.55 5.99 14.16
CA ALA A 143 -16.73 4.59 14.53
C ALA A 143 -15.84 4.14 15.71
N LEU A 144 -14.81 4.91 16.05
CA LEU A 144 -13.88 4.66 17.15
C LEU A 144 -14.09 5.58 18.35
N GLU A 145 -15.20 6.32 18.39
CA GLU A 145 -15.59 7.18 19.51
C GLU A 145 -15.64 6.36 20.82
N GLY A 146 -14.96 6.84 21.86
CA GLY A 146 -14.81 6.15 23.15
C GLY A 146 -13.66 5.13 23.25
N LYS A 147 -12.99 4.79 22.14
CA LYS A 147 -11.75 3.97 22.15
C LYS A 147 -10.47 4.80 21.94
N LEU A 148 -10.61 6.02 21.41
CA LEU A 148 -9.55 6.99 21.19
C LEU A 148 -9.68 8.15 22.17
N THR A 149 -8.56 8.72 22.60
CA THR A 149 -8.56 10.00 23.34
C THR A 149 -8.77 11.17 22.37
N GLU A 150 -9.26 12.31 22.85
CA GLU A 150 -9.43 13.54 22.05
C GLU A 150 -8.12 13.94 21.34
N ASP A 151 -6.99 13.82 22.03
CA ASP A 151 -5.65 14.05 21.47
C ASP A 151 -5.33 13.10 20.29
N GLN A 152 -5.77 11.84 20.34
CA GLN A 152 -5.53 10.89 19.25
C GLN A 152 -6.43 11.16 18.05
N VAL A 153 -7.67 11.61 18.27
CA VAL A 153 -8.60 11.98 17.19
C VAL A 153 -8.07 13.19 16.44
N THR A 154 -7.62 14.22 17.17
CA THR A 154 -7.02 15.42 16.56
C THR A 154 -5.73 15.11 15.80
N GLU A 155 -4.88 14.22 16.31
CA GLU A 155 -3.69 13.76 15.59
C GLU A 155 -4.06 13.01 14.30
N ILE A 156 -5.02 12.09 14.34
CA ILE A 156 -5.48 11.36 13.15
C ILE A 156 -6.04 12.33 12.10
N GLN A 157 -6.87 13.29 12.52
CA GLN A 157 -7.45 14.29 11.61
C GLN A 157 -6.37 15.18 10.98
N GLY A 158 -5.41 15.66 11.78
CA GLY A 158 -4.30 16.47 11.26
C GLY A 158 -3.41 15.69 10.28
N LEU A 159 -3.19 14.39 10.52
CA LEU A 159 -2.47 13.53 9.58
C LEU A 159 -3.28 13.24 8.32
N ALA A 160 -4.59 13.05 8.43
CA ALA A 160 -5.50 12.84 7.29
C ALA A 160 -5.60 14.08 6.39
N GLU A 161 -5.56 15.28 6.98
CA GLU A 161 -5.47 16.53 6.22
C GLU A 161 -4.11 16.69 5.52
N ALA A 162 -3.02 16.28 6.17
CA ALA A 162 -1.68 16.36 5.60
C ALA A 162 -1.41 15.34 4.47
N GLU A 163 -2.04 14.17 4.51
CA GLU A 163 -1.95 13.12 3.51
C GLU A 163 -3.36 12.57 3.19
N PRO A 164 -4.11 13.24 2.29
CA PRO A 164 -5.44 12.79 1.91
C PRO A 164 -5.40 11.43 1.23
N GLU A 165 -6.49 10.66 1.33
CA GLU A 165 -6.62 9.39 0.59
C GLU A 165 -6.55 9.66 -0.90
N LYS A 166 -5.61 9.01 -1.58
CA LYS A 166 -5.54 9.02 -3.05
C LYS A 166 -6.65 8.16 -3.62
N ALA A 167 -7.29 8.64 -4.68
CA ALA A 167 -8.32 7.90 -5.39
C ALA A 167 -7.68 6.74 -6.17
N LEU A 168 -8.49 5.72 -6.46
CA LEU A 168 -8.11 4.70 -7.44
C LEU A 168 -8.06 5.30 -8.85
N LEU A 169 -7.28 4.66 -9.72
CA LEU A 169 -7.17 5.03 -11.14
C LEU A 169 -6.58 6.43 -11.39
N GLU A 170 -5.84 6.98 -10.42
CA GLU A 170 -5.00 8.16 -10.65
C GLU A 170 -3.91 7.85 -11.68
N GLY A 171 -3.68 8.79 -12.59
CA GLY A 171 -2.66 8.68 -13.62
C GLY A 171 -1.25 8.75 -13.03
N ILE A 172 -0.33 7.94 -13.56
CA ILE A 172 1.04 7.83 -13.00
C ILE A 172 1.91 9.08 -13.22
N GLU A 173 1.45 10.05 -14.02
CA GLU A 173 2.18 11.30 -14.27
C GLU A 173 2.40 12.11 -12.99
N ALA A 174 1.43 12.10 -12.07
CA ALA A 174 1.50 12.82 -10.80
C ALA A 174 2.61 12.28 -9.86
N ASP A 175 2.97 11.00 -9.97
CA ASP A 175 3.99 10.38 -9.12
C ASP A 175 5.38 10.97 -9.35
N LEU A 176 5.67 11.40 -10.58
CA LEU A 176 6.97 11.96 -10.94
C LEU A 176 7.19 13.32 -10.25
N GLU A 177 6.14 14.13 -10.19
CA GLU A 177 6.14 15.44 -9.56
C GLU A 177 6.37 15.32 -8.05
N GLU A 178 5.65 14.40 -7.39
CA GLU A 178 5.82 14.12 -5.96
C GLU A 178 7.25 13.66 -5.63
N ARG A 179 7.87 12.85 -6.50
CA ARG A 179 9.24 12.36 -6.29
C ARG A 179 10.27 13.49 -6.40
N ILE A 180 10.07 14.44 -7.32
CA ILE A 180 10.94 15.61 -7.48
C ILE A 180 10.82 16.50 -6.24
N VAL A 181 9.60 16.83 -5.81
CA VAL A 181 9.33 17.64 -4.62
C VAL A 181 9.87 16.96 -3.35
N GLY A 182 9.75 15.64 -3.24
CA GLY A 182 10.27 14.86 -2.12
C GLY A 182 11.79 14.88 -2.00
N LYS A 183 12.52 14.86 -3.13
CA LYS A 183 13.98 15.05 -3.15
C LYS A 183 14.37 16.45 -2.67
N LEU A 184 13.74 17.48 -3.23
CA LEU A 184 13.95 18.88 -2.82
C LEU A 184 13.69 19.12 -1.32
N ARG A 185 12.68 18.46 -0.74
CA ARG A 185 12.37 18.53 0.71
C ARG A 185 13.38 17.80 1.59
N LYS A 186 14.09 16.79 1.07
CA LYS A 186 15.16 16.08 1.79
C LYS A 186 16.48 16.83 1.73
N ASP A 187 16.80 17.42 0.58
CA ASP A 187 18.03 18.20 0.40
C ASP A 187 18.03 19.45 1.30
N LYS A 188 16.88 20.10 1.50
CA LYS A 188 16.73 21.21 2.45
C LYS A 188 16.84 20.81 3.93
N ARG A 189 16.61 19.53 4.28
CA ARG A 189 16.72 19.00 5.64
C ARG A 189 18.10 18.42 5.97
N GLY A 190 18.94 18.20 4.97
CA GLY A 190 20.32 17.71 5.12
C GLY A 190 21.38 18.82 5.18
N SER A 191 20.97 20.09 5.23
CA SER A 191 21.86 21.26 5.33
C SER A 191 21.72 21.94 6.70
N ILE A 192 22.00 21.19 7.77
CA ILE A 192 22.32 21.71 9.11
C ILE A 192 23.45 20.84 9.67
#